data_AF-A0A2X3LVJ6-F1
#
_entry.id   AF-A0A2X3LVJ6-F1
#
_cell.length_a   1.000
_cell.length_b   1.000
_cell.length_c   1.000
_cell.angle_alpha   90.00
_cell.angle_beta   90.00
_cell.angle_gamma   90.00
#
_symmetry.space_group_name_H-M   'P 1'
#
loop_
_entity.id
_entity.type
_entity.pdbx_description
1 polymer ?
#
loop_
_entity_poly.entity_id
_entity_poly.type
_entity_poly.pdbx_seq_one_letter_code
_entity_poly.pdbx_strand_id
1 'polypeptide(L)'
;MGASFAVDFVGGDLKAAAPKGIEPVITLSSGEAKQIEISILNPLMVIVFSLTGIRLRTPTDPVDMRMYLRCQGDAISETWLYQYFPPAPDKRQYVDDRVMS
;
A
#
# COMPACT_ATOMS: atom_id res chain seq x y z
N MET A 1 -10.70 9.22 -6.88
CA MET A 1 -10.80 8.62 -5.54
C MET A 1 -9.54 7.82 -5.29
N GLY A 2 -8.95 8.00 -4.13
CA GLY A 2 -7.84 7.19 -3.66
C GLY A 2 -7.82 7.14 -2.15
N ALA A 3 -6.96 6.28 -1.62
CA ALA A 3 -6.67 6.19 -0.20
C ALA A 3 -5.18 5.96 -0.04
N SER A 4 -4.58 6.58 0.98
CA SER A 4 -3.18 6.34 1.33
C SER A 4 -3.12 5.34 2.47
N PHE A 5 -2.15 4.44 2.38
CA PHE A 5 -1.91 3.39 3.36
C PHE A 5 -0.47 3.49 3.82
N ALA A 6 -0.25 3.36 5.12
CA ALA A 6 1.05 3.13 5.72
C ALA A 6 1.01 1.75 6.39
N VAL A 7 1.98 0.89 6.05
CA VAL A 7 2.10 -0.46 6.60
C VAL A 7 3.50 -0.64 7.14
N ASP A 8 3.56 -0.94 8.43
CA ASP A 8 4.80 -1.10 9.16
C ASP A 8 5.15 -2.58 9.30
N PHE A 9 6.36 -2.95 8.89
CA PHE A 9 6.95 -4.26 9.10
C PHE A 9 8.07 -4.17 10.14
N VAL A 10 8.18 -5.18 10.98
CA VAL A 10 9.22 -5.28 12.01
C VAL A 10 9.63 -6.73 12.22
N GLY A 11 10.88 -6.96 12.59
CA GLY A 11 11.41 -8.29 12.90
C GLY A 11 11.97 -9.03 11.67
N GLY A 12 12.13 -10.34 11.80
CA GLY A 12 12.72 -11.21 10.77
C GLY A 12 14.09 -10.72 10.30
N ASP A 13 14.37 -10.94 9.01
CA ASP A 13 15.64 -10.57 8.38
C ASP A 13 15.64 -9.16 7.76
N LEU A 14 14.63 -8.32 8.05
CA LEU A 14 14.46 -7.01 7.42
C LEU A 14 15.71 -6.12 7.56
N LYS A 15 16.34 -6.12 8.73
CA LYS A 15 17.57 -5.33 8.98
C LYS A 15 18.74 -5.82 8.14
N ALA A 16 18.88 -7.14 7.96
CA ALA A 16 19.95 -7.73 7.16
C ALA A 16 19.67 -7.65 5.65
N ALA A 17 18.40 -7.58 5.26
CA ALA A 17 17.95 -7.46 3.88
C ALA A 17 17.97 -6.00 3.38
N ALA A 18 17.82 -5.01 4.24
CA ALA A 18 17.78 -3.60 3.85
C ALA A 18 18.96 -3.15 2.95
N PRO A 19 20.24 -3.47 3.24
CA PRO A 19 21.34 -3.12 2.35
C PRO A 19 21.33 -3.82 0.98
N LYS A 20 20.57 -4.93 0.85
CA LYS A 20 20.47 -5.73 -0.38
C LYS A 20 19.34 -5.28 -1.30
N GLY A 21 18.53 -4.31 -0.87
CA GLY A 21 17.35 -3.85 -1.57
C GLY A 21 16.12 -4.68 -1.20
N ILE A 22 15.10 -4.00 -0.68
CA ILE A 22 13.80 -4.57 -0.36
C ILE A 22 12.76 -3.92 -1.25
N GLU A 23 11.83 -4.72 -1.75
CA GLU A 23 10.72 -4.27 -2.58
C GLU A 23 9.38 -4.75 -2.00
N PRO A 24 8.36 -3.89 -1.93
CA PRO A 24 7.01 -4.30 -1.63
C PRO A 24 6.39 -4.92 -2.89
N VAL A 25 5.90 -6.15 -2.76
CA VAL A 25 5.11 -6.80 -3.81
C VAL A 25 3.64 -6.58 -3.48
N ILE A 26 2.99 -5.65 -4.18
CA ILE A 26 1.60 -5.27 -3.96
C ILE A 26 0.72 -5.88 -5.04
N THR A 27 -0.36 -6.56 -4.64
CA THR A 27 -1.41 -7.05 -5.54
C THR A 27 -2.76 -6.46 -5.14
N LEU A 28 -3.48 -5.95 -6.13
CA LEU A 28 -4.77 -5.28 -5.95
C LEU A 28 -5.81 -5.95 -6.86
N SER A 29 -7.01 -6.15 -6.35
CA SER A 29 -8.15 -6.60 -7.18
C SER A 29 -8.70 -5.50 -8.10
N SER A 30 -8.45 -4.23 -7.78
CA SER A 30 -8.84 -3.07 -8.59
C SER A 30 -7.97 -1.85 -8.26
N GLY A 31 -7.72 -1.01 -9.26
CA GLY A 31 -6.89 0.19 -9.14
C GLY A 31 -5.39 -0.09 -9.21
N GLU A 32 -4.60 0.92 -8.84
CA GLU A 32 -3.14 0.90 -8.92
C GLU A 32 -2.53 1.51 -7.65
N ALA A 33 -1.45 0.91 -7.16
CA ALA A 33 -0.60 1.53 -6.15
C ALA A 33 0.34 2.54 -6.84
N LYS A 34 0.35 3.78 -6.36
CA LYS A 34 1.20 4.89 -6.81
C LYS A 34 1.92 5.50 -5.60
N GLN A 35 2.93 6.33 -5.87
CA GLN A 35 3.69 7.04 -4.82
C GLN A 35 4.17 6.07 -3.73
N ILE A 36 4.80 4.97 -4.15
CA ILE A 36 5.30 3.96 -3.23
C ILE A 36 6.58 4.51 -2.61
N GLU A 37 6.56 4.68 -1.29
CA GLU A 37 7.68 5.16 -0.49
C GLU A 37 8.07 4.08 0.51
N ILE A 38 9.39 3.90 0.66
CA ILE A 38 9.98 2.93 1.59
C ILE A 38 10.86 3.72 2.54
N SER A 39 10.58 3.66 3.83
CA SER A 39 11.37 4.30 4.87
C SER A 39 11.82 3.29 5.90
N ILE A 40 13.09 3.41 6.31
CA ILE A 40 13.67 2.56 7.37
C ILE A 40 13.78 3.42 8.62
N LEU A 41 12.88 3.20 9.56
CA LEU A 41 12.87 3.83 10.87
C LEU A 41 13.15 2.76 11.92
N ASN A 42 14.41 2.39 12.10
CA ASN A 42 14.83 1.28 12.95
C ASN A 42 14.05 1.25 14.30
N PRO A 43 13.38 0.13 14.64
CA PRO A 43 13.42 -1.19 13.99
C PRO A 43 12.40 -1.40 12.86
N LEU A 44 11.61 -0.38 12.51
CA LEU A 44 10.51 -0.46 11.55
C LEU A 44 10.99 -0.27 10.11
N MET A 45 10.33 -0.97 9.20
CA MET A 45 10.29 -0.68 7.77
C MET A 45 8.88 -0.23 7.42
N VAL A 46 8.74 1.02 7.00
CA VAL A 46 7.46 1.66 6.70
C VAL A 46 7.30 1.69 5.18
N ILE A 47 6.22 1.11 4.69
CA ILE A 47 5.80 1.20 3.29
C ILE A 47 4.58 2.11 3.23
N VAL A 48 4.69 3.21 2.48
CA VAL A 48 3.57 4.11 2.21
C VAL A 48 3.21 4.01 0.73
N PHE A 49 1.93 3.94 0.42
CA PHE A 49 1.46 4.03 -0.97
C PHE A 49 0.07 4.64 -1.08
N SER A 50 -0.22 5.20 -2.25
CA SER A 50 -1.53 5.73 -2.64
C SER A 50 -2.24 4.73 -3.56
N LEU A 51 -3.38 4.21 -3.14
CA LEU A 51 -4.31 3.48 -4.01
C LEU A 51 -5.07 4.48 -4.87
N THR A 52 -4.98 4.34 -6.19
CA THR A 52 -5.64 5.24 -7.15
C THR A 52 -6.30 4.43 -8.27
N GLY A 53 -7.08 5.10 -9.14
CA GLY A 53 -7.60 4.47 -10.35
C GLY A 53 -8.64 3.36 -10.13
N ILE A 54 -9.21 3.23 -8.92
CA ILE A 54 -10.17 2.18 -8.57
C ILE A 54 -11.34 2.14 -9.58
N ARG A 55 -11.71 0.94 -10.02
CA ARG A 55 -12.86 0.64 -10.87
C ARG A 55 -13.70 -0.45 -10.21
N LEU A 56 -14.88 -0.08 -9.73
CA LEU A 56 -15.79 -0.99 -9.02
C LEU A 56 -16.98 -1.34 -9.91
N ARG A 57 -17.55 -2.54 -9.73
CA ARG A 57 -18.80 -2.91 -10.42
C ARG A 57 -20.00 -2.30 -9.71
N THR A 58 -19.97 -2.28 -8.37
CA THR A 58 -20.93 -1.55 -7.54
C THR A 58 -20.23 -0.49 -6.68
N PRO A 59 -20.93 0.58 -6.24
CA PRO A 59 -20.31 1.65 -5.45
C PRO A 59 -19.66 1.21 -4.13
N THR A 60 -20.01 0.03 -3.63
CA THR A 60 -19.61 -0.53 -2.33
C THR A 60 -18.74 -1.78 -2.46
N ASP A 61 -18.38 -2.19 -3.69
CA ASP A 61 -17.48 -3.33 -3.86
C ASP A 61 -16.16 -3.06 -3.13
N PRO A 62 -15.64 -4.02 -2.35
CA PRO A 62 -14.34 -3.88 -1.73
C PRO A 62 -13.21 -3.96 -2.76
N VAL A 63 -12.05 -3.44 -2.38
CA VAL A 63 -10.78 -3.69 -3.02
C VAL A 63 -9.95 -4.60 -2.12
N ASP A 64 -9.79 -5.86 -2.53
CA ASP A 64 -8.83 -6.78 -1.92
C ASP A 64 -7.40 -6.33 -2.22
N MET A 65 -6.60 -6.27 -1.17
CA MET A 65 -5.20 -5.85 -1.22
C MET A 65 -4.32 -6.86 -0.50
N ARG A 66 -3.18 -7.17 -1.11
CA ARG A 66 -2.16 -8.06 -0.57
C ARG A 66 -0.82 -7.39 -0.71
N MET A 67 0.01 -7.48 0.33
CA MET A 67 1.39 -7.02 0.26
C MET A 67 2.32 -7.94 1.06
N TYR A 68 3.50 -8.21 0.52
CA TYR A 68 4.61 -8.78 1.26
C TYR A 68 5.91 -8.11 0.80
N LEU A 69 6.97 -8.24 1.60
CA LEU A 69 8.29 -7.74 1.28
C LEU A 69 9.12 -8.84 0.63
N ARG A 70 9.82 -8.49 -0.45
CA ARG A 70 10.76 -9.37 -1.15
C ARG A 70 12.16 -8.76 -1.13
N CYS A 71 13.18 -9.60 -1.09
CA CYS A 71 14.57 -9.20 -1.26
C CYS A 71 15.27 -10.25 -2.12
N GLN A 72 15.90 -9.84 -3.22
CA GLN A 72 16.66 -10.73 -4.10
C GLN A 72 15.85 -11.96 -4.59
N GLY A 73 14.54 -11.81 -4.77
CA GLY A 73 13.65 -12.90 -5.21
C GLY A 73 12.93 -13.64 -4.07
N ASP A 74 13.43 -13.58 -2.85
CA ASP A 74 12.86 -14.29 -1.71
C ASP A 74 11.89 -13.43 -0.90
N ALA A 75 10.77 -14.02 -0.47
CA ALA A 75 9.84 -13.38 0.44
C ALA A 75 10.45 -13.34 1.85
N ILE A 76 10.51 -12.15 2.45
CA ILE A 76 11.15 -11.91 3.76
C ILE A 76 10.17 -11.44 4.84
N SER A 77 8.88 -11.39 4.51
CA SER A 77 7.80 -11.08 5.45
C SER A 77 6.63 -12.01 5.26
N GLU A 78 5.73 -12.01 6.24
CA GLU A 78 4.36 -12.48 6.04
C GLU A 78 3.61 -11.61 5.00
N THR A 79 2.46 -12.08 4.56
CA THR A 79 1.58 -11.31 3.67
C THR A 79 0.59 -10.50 4.50
N TRP A 80 0.69 -9.18 4.43
CA TRP A 80 -0.36 -8.27 4.85
C TRP A 80 -1.57 -8.41 3.92
N LEU A 81 -2.72 -8.77 4.50
CA LEU A 81 -4.00 -8.91 3.81
C LEU A 81 -4.95 -7.85 4.35
N TYR A 82 -5.53 -7.06 3.46
CA TYR A 82 -6.48 -6.02 3.85
C TYR A 82 -7.55 -5.83 2.77
N GLN A 83 -8.73 -5.44 3.19
CA GLN A 83 -9.84 -5.13 2.31
C GLN A 83 -10.25 -3.66 2.50
N TYR A 84 -10.06 -2.85 1.46
CA TYR A 84 -10.49 -1.45 1.48
C TYR A 84 -11.94 -1.35 1.01
N PHE A 85 -12.76 -0.63 1.76
CA PHE A 85 -14.14 -0.31 1.40
C PHE A 85 -14.24 1.15 0.99
N PRO A 86 -14.38 1.43 -0.32
CA PRO A 86 -14.56 2.79 -0.81
C PRO A 86 -15.76 3.47 -0.16
N PRO A 87 -15.67 4.77 0.21
CA PRO A 87 -16.81 5.48 0.74
C PRO A 87 -17.96 5.54 -0.27
N ALA A 88 -19.18 5.54 0.26
CA ALA A 88 -20.40 5.67 -0.53
C ALA A 88 -20.35 6.93 -1.42
N PRO A 89 -20.94 6.91 -2.63
CA PRO A 89 -20.84 7.99 -3.62
C PRO A 89 -21.05 9.40 -3.08
N ASP A 90 -22.05 9.57 -2.24
CA ASP A 90 -22.48 10.81 -1.58
C ASP A 90 -21.50 11.32 -0.51
N LYS A 91 -20.59 10.46 -0.04
CA LYS A 91 -19.58 10.75 0.99
C LYS A 91 -18.16 10.87 0.43
N ARG A 92 -18.00 10.84 -0.89
CA ARG A 92 -16.69 10.96 -1.55
C ARG A 92 -16.29 12.43 -1.56
N GLN A 93 -15.46 12.85 -0.60
CA GLN A 93 -14.83 14.16 -0.66
C GLN A 93 -13.68 14.14 -1.67
N TYR A 94 -13.74 15.02 -2.67
CA TYR A 94 -12.68 15.21 -3.64
C TYR A 94 -11.78 16.34 -3.13
N VAL A 95 -10.60 15.98 -2.61
CA VAL A 95 -9.58 16.99 -2.35
C VAL A 95 -8.94 17.32 -3.69
N ASP A 96 -9.04 18.59 -4.12
CA ASP A 96 -8.32 19.08 -5.29
C ASP A 96 -6.92 19.53 -4.85
N ASP A 97 -5.96 18.62 -4.98
CA ASP A 97 -4.56 18.85 -4.59
C ASP A 97 -3.88 19.97 -5.41
N ARG A 98 -4.53 20.50 -6.46
CA ARG A 98 -4.02 21.65 -7.25
C ARG A 98 -4.23 23.00 -6.57
N VAL A 99 -5.06 23.06 -5.53
CA VAL A 99 -5.43 24.31 -4.84
C VAL A 99 -4.53 24.55 -3.60
N MET A 100 -3.74 23.55 -3.19
CA MET A 100 -2.79 23.67 -2.09
C MET A 100 -1.43 24.17 -2.62
N SER A 101 -1.39 25.45 -3.03
CA SER A 101 -0.16 26.20 -3.34
C SER A 101 -0.01 27.41 -2.43
#